data_AF-A0A8H6YZJ5-F1
#
_entry.id   AF-A0A8H6YZJ5-F1
#
_cell.length_a   1.000
_cell.length_b   1.000
_cell.length_c   1.000
_cell.angle_alpha   90.00
_cell.angle_beta   90.00
_cell.angle_gamma   90.00
#
_symmetry.space_group_name_H-M   'P 1'
#
loop_
_entity.id
_entity.type
_entity.pdbx_description
1 polymer ?
#
loop_
_entity_poly.entity_id
_entity_poly.type
_entity_poly.pdbx_seq_one_letter_code
_entity_poly.pdbx_strand_id
1 'polypeptide(L)'
;MIGLLQELGPCRITNDSASVTLNPFSWNNNLNMLFIDQPVGVGFSHGTESVGTSQDAAADMWLFLQIFFKDPCFSKLAADDLAIWTESYGGHYAWTEG
;
A
#
# COMPACT_ATOMS: atom_id res chain seq x y z
N MET A 1 -0.04 -7.71 -0.60
CA MET A 1 0.22 -7.94 0.85
C MET A 1 1.61 -8.46 1.25
N ILE A 2 2.56 -8.69 0.32
CA ILE A 2 3.90 -9.21 0.67
C ILE A 2 4.66 -8.27 1.62
N GLY A 3 4.72 -6.98 1.29
CA GLY A 3 5.43 -5.99 2.10
C GLY A 3 4.95 -5.88 3.55
N LEU A 4 3.65 -6.09 3.79
CA LEU A 4 3.07 -6.02 5.13
C LEU A 4 3.46 -7.23 6.00
N LEU A 5 3.39 -8.44 5.45
CA LEU A 5 3.41 -9.68 6.25
C LEU A 5 4.73 -10.44 6.17
N GLN A 6 5.60 -10.11 5.20
CA GLN A 6 6.85 -10.83 4.97
C GLN A 6 8.08 -9.92 5.00
N GLU A 7 7.91 -8.59 5.00
CA GLU A 7 9.03 -7.65 4.86
C GLU A 7 9.06 -6.60 5.97
N LEU A 8 8.32 -5.50 5.78
CA LEU A 8 8.52 -4.23 6.50
C LEU A 8 7.44 -3.96 7.53
N GLY A 9 6.31 -4.68 7.47
CA GLY A 9 5.21 -4.49 8.40
C GLY A 9 5.48 -5.02 9.82
N PRO A 10 4.55 -4.74 10.76
CA PRO A 10 4.75 -4.93 12.20
C PRO A 10 4.79 -6.39 12.63
N CYS A 11 4.27 -7.29 11.81
CA CYS A 11 4.11 -8.70 12.14
C CYS A 11 4.56 -9.59 10.98
N ARG A 12 5.03 -10.79 11.31
CA ARG A 12 5.39 -11.85 10.36
C ARG A 12 4.53 -13.08 10.60
N ILE A 13 4.02 -13.67 9.52
CA ILE A 13 3.34 -14.97 9.59
C ILE A 13 4.37 -16.05 9.93
N THR A 14 4.05 -16.88 10.92
CA THR A 14 4.87 -18.03 11.31
C THR A 14 4.65 -19.22 10.37
N ASN A 15 5.58 -20.19 10.40
CA ASN A 15 5.52 -21.37 9.52
C ASN A 15 4.29 -22.27 9.75
N ASP A 16 3.58 -22.11 10.87
CA ASP A 16 2.31 -22.78 11.14
C ASP A 16 1.12 -22.15 10.36
N SER A 17 1.35 -21.03 9.67
CA SER A 17 0.35 -20.24 8.93
C SER A 17 -0.87 -19.79 9.75
N ALA A 18 -0.79 -19.90 11.08
CA ALA A 18 -1.92 -19.68 11.99
C ALA A 18 -1.61 -18.62 13.06
N SER A 19 -0.33 -18.37 13.34
CA SER A 19 0.09 -17.34 14.28
C SER A 19 0.94 -16.25 13.61
N VAL A 20 1.18 -15.17 14.36
CA VAL A 20 2.02 -14.07 13.93
C VAL A 20 3.01 -13.72 15.03
N THR A 21 4.20 -13.30 14.63
CA THR A 21 5.24 -12.79 15.54
C THR A 21 5.55 -11.34 15.22
N LEU A 22 5.91 -10.55 16.23
CA LEU A 22 6.31 -9.15 16.03
C LEU A 22 7.61 -9.06 15.24
N ASN A 23 7.65 -8.11 14.31
CA ASN A 23 8.85 -7.74 13.55
C ASN A 23 9.57 -6.59 14.27
N PRO A 24 10.68 -6.84 14.98
CA PRO A 24 11.40 -5.78 15.70
C PRO A 24 12.01 -4.73 14.76
N PHE A 25 12.17 -5.05 13.47
CA PHE A 25 12.72 -4.14 12.46
C PHE A 25 11.63 -3.52 11.57
N SER A 26 10.37 -3.52 12.03
CA SER A 26 9.30 -2.92 11.25
C SER A 26 9.52 -1.41 11.06
N TRP A 27 9.20 -0.93 9.87
CA TRP A 27 9.26 0.49 9.54
C TRP A 27 8.18 1.29 10.28
N ASN A 28 7.13 0.63 10.77
CA ASN A 28 6.09 1.29 11.56
C ASN A 28 6.60 1.80 12.92
N ASN A 29 7.82 1.42 13.33
CA ASN A 29 8.48 1.96 14.51
C ASN A 29 8.88 3.43 14.34
N ASN A 30 9.02 3.92 13.11
CA ASN A 30 9.48 5.28 12.81
C ASN A 30 8.51 6.07 11.94
N LEU A 31 7.58 5.40 11.25
CA LEU A 31 6.71 5.99 10.23
C LEU A 31 5.28 5.45 10.32
N ASN A 32 4.30 6.23 9.88
CA ASN A 32 2.97 5.71 9.60
C ASN A 32 3.01 4.97 8.26
N MET A 33 2.70 3.68 8.25
CA MET A 33 2.73 2.86 7.04
C MET A 33 1.32 2.55 6.53
N LEU A 34 1.11 2.77 5.22
CA LEU A 34 -0.10 2.39 4.51
C LEU A 34 0.28 1.38 3.41
N PHE A 35 -0.33 0.19 3.46
CA PHE A 35 -0.14 -0.86 2.45
C PHE A 35 -1.41 -0.99 1.63
N ILE A 36 -1.28 -0.96 0.31
CA ILE A 36 -2.41 -0.94 -0.62
C ILE A 36 -2.24 -2.11 -1.59
N ASP A 37 -3.24 -2.98 -1.67
CA ASP A 37 -3.31 -3.96 -2.76
C ASP A 37 -3.90 -3.27 -4.00
N GLN A 38 -3.16 -3.29 -5.11
CA GLN A 38 -3.54 -2.62 -6.35
C GLN A 38 -2.92 -3.35 -7.55
N PRO A 39 -3.51 -3.25 -8.75
CA PRO A 39 -4.79 -2.60 -9.06
C PRO A 39 -6.00 -3.46 -8.64
N VAL A 40 -7.20 -3.09 -9.08
CA VAL A 40 -8.41 -3.92 -8.93
C VAL A 40 -8.15 -5.35 -9.42
N GLY A 41 -8.58 -6.34 -8.63
CA GLY A 41 -8.31 -7.76 -8.84
C GLY A 41 -7.10 -8.31 -8.08
N VAL A 42 -6.25 -7.46 -7.50
CA VAL A 42 -5.10 -7.89 -6.68
C VAL A 42 -5.51 -8.05 -5.21
N GLY A 43 -5.18 -9.20 -4.62
CA GLY A 43 -5.36 -9.45 -3.19
C GLY A 43 -6.82 -9.27 -2.76
N PHE A 44 -7.07 -8.30 -1.89
CA PHE A 44 -8.41 -7.97 -1.39
C PHE A 44 -9.10 -6.81 -2.14
N SER A 45 -8.45 -6.24 -3.15
CA SER A 45 -9.04 -5.17 -3.95
C SER A 45 -9.94 -5.77 -5.03
N HIS A 46 -11.26 -5.62 -4.88
CA HIS A 46 -12.26 -6.18 -5.78
C HIS A 46 -13.15 -5.09 -6.38
N GLY A 47 -13.53 -5.27 -7.65
CA GLY A 47 -14.37 -4.34 -8.38
C GLY A 47 -14.65 -4.85 -9.79
N THR A 48 -15.47 -4.11 -10.52
CA THR A 48 -15.85 -4.42 -11.91
C THR A 48 -15.00 -3.67 -12.94
N GLU A 49 -14.20 -2.71 -12.50
CA GLU A 49 -13.30 -1.95 -13.36
C GLU A 49 -12.19 -2.84 -13.91
N SER A 50 -11.76 -2.56 -15.13
CA SER A 50 -10.67 -3.28 -15.79
C SER A 50 -9.48 -2.35 -15.95
N VAL A 51 -8.40 -2.65 -15.24
CA VAL A 51 -7.13 -1.92 -15.33
C VAL A 51 -6.19 -2.66 -16.28
N GLY A 52 -5.96 -2.08 -17.46
CA GLY A 52 -5.18 -2.71 -18.53
C GLY A 52 -3.74 -2.22 -18.65
N THR A 53 -3.43 -1.04 -18.11
CA THR A 53 -2.11 -0.40 -18.24
C THR A 53 -1.55 0.06 -16.90
N SER A 54 -0.24 0.35 -16.85
CA SER A 54 0.38 0.92 -15.65
C SER A 54 -0.12 2.35 -15.37
N GLN A 55 -0.47 3.09 -16.40
CA GLN A 55 -1.03 4.45 -16.30
C GLN A 55 -2.42 4.42 -15.67
N ASP A 56 -3.27 3.49 -16.07
CA ASP A 56 -4.60 3.32 -15.46
C ASP A 56 -4.46 2.94 -13.97
N ALA A 57 -3.53 2.02 -13.64
CA ALA A 57 -3.26 1.64 -12.26
C ALA A 57 -2.74 2.82 -11.41
N ALA A 58 -1.88 3.66 -11.98
CA ALA A 58 -1.37 4.86 -11.31
C ALA A 58 -2.47 5.91 -11.09
N ALA A 59 -3.37 6.09 -12.06
CA ALA A 59 -4.51 7.00 -11.93
C ALA A 59 -5.47 6.55 -10.82
N ASP A 60 -5.75 5.24 -10.72
CA ASP A 60 -6.56 4.68 -9.64
C ASP A 60 -5.89 4.86 -8.26
N MET A 61 -4.57 4.66 -8.18
CA MET A 61 -3.79 4.89 -6.97
C MET A 61 -3.82 6.36 -6.54
N TRP A 62 -3.71 7.29 -7.48
CA TRP A 62 -3.82 8.71 -7.21
C TRP A 62 -5.21 9.09 -6.70
N LEU A 63 -6.26 8.57 -7.34
CA LEU A 63 -7.63 8.78 -6.89
C LEU A 63 -7.86 8.23 -5.47
N PHE A 64 -7.35 7.03 -5.19
CA PHE A 64 -7.41 6.44 -3.85
C PHE A 64 -6.76 7.36 -2.81
N LEU A 65 -5.55 7.87 -3.05
CA LEU A 65 -4.86 8.77 -2.11
C LEU A 65 -5.65 10.05 -1.87
N GLN A 66 -6.22 10.66 -2.91
CA GLN A 66 -7.06 11.84 -2.76
C GLN A 66 -8.30 11.58 -1.91
N ILE A 67 -8.95 10.41 -2.08
CA ILE A 67 -10.11 10.02 -1.28
C ILE A 67 -9.69 9.75 0.17
N PHE A 68 -8.60 8.99 0.36
CA PHE A 68 -8.06 8.65 1.67
C PHE A 68 -7.74 9.88 2.50
N PHE A 69 -7.04 10.87 1.95
CA PHE A 69 -6.71 12.11 2.66
C PHE A 69 -7.88 13.08 2.84
N LYS A 70 -8.97 12.90 2.09
CA LYS A 70 -10.21 13.68 2.31
C LYS A 70 -11.09 13.06 3.40
N ASP A 71 -10.95 11.77 3.68
CA ASP A 71 -11.75 11.10 4.70
C ASP A 71 -11.45 11.71 6.09
N PRO A 72 -12.48 12.11 6.87
CA PRO A 72 -12.28 12.72 8.18
C PRO A 72 -11.44 11.87 9.16
N CYS A 73 -11.41 10.55 9.01
CA CYS A 73 -10.63 9.64 9.85
C CYS A 73 -9.12 9.78 9.60
N PHE A 74 -8.73 10.13 8.38
CA PHE A 74 -7.34 10.12 7.92
C PHE A 74 -6.85 11.49 7.45
N SER A 75 -7.73 12.51 7.39
CA SER A 75 -7.41 13.85 6.92
C SER A 75 -6.28 14.53 7.68
N LYS A 76 -6.06 14.17 8.96
CA LYS A 76 -4.92 14.62 9.75
C LYS A 76 -3.56 14.21 9.16
N LEU A 77 -3.50 13.08 8.45
CA LEU A 77 -2.27 12.57 7.82
C LEU A 77 -1.91 13.33 6.55
N ALA A 78 -2.84 14.11 5.98
CA ALA A 78 -2.60 14.88 4.77
C ALA A 78 -1.59 16.03 4.98
N ALA A 79 -1.33 16.41 6.24
CA ALA A 79 -0.34 17.41 6.61
C ALA A 79 1.07 16.82 6.85
N ASP A 80 1.19 15.49 6.94
CA ASP A 80 2.46 14.81 7.15
C ASP A 80 3.25 14.68 5.83
N ASP A 81 4.56 14.49 5.92
CA ASP A 81 5.40 14.21 4.76
C ASP A 81 5.03 12.84 4.14
N LEU A 82 4.73 12.84 2.84
CA LEU A 82 4.38 11.63 2.08
C LEU A 82 5.60 11.07 1.34
N ALA A 83 5.94 9.81 1.62
CA ALA A 83 6.92 9.04 0.86
C ALA A 83 6.28 7.80 0.25
N ILE A 84 6.50 7.59 -1.05
CA ILE A 84 6.00 6.42 -1.78
C ILE A 84 7.16 5.44 -1.97
N TRP A 85 6.95 4.19 -1.54
CA TRP A 85 7.92 3.11 -1.67
C TRP A 85 7.29 1.96 -2.45
N THR A 86 8.03 1.44 -3.42
CA THR A 86 7.57 0.36 -4.28
C THR A 86 8.67 -0.65 -4.56
N GLU A 87 8.29 -1.89 -4.81
CA GLU A 87 9.21 -2.98 -5.14
C GLU A 87 8.82 -3.60 -6.49
N SER A 88 9.81 -4.06 -7.25
CA SER A 88 9.62 -4.75 -8.53
C SER A 88 8.80 -3.90 -9.53
N TYR A 89 7.75 -4.47 -10.13
CA TYR A 89 6.86 -3.76 -11.06
C TYR A 89 6.14 -2.58 -10.42
N GLY A 90 6.11 -2.51 -9.09
CA GLY A 90 5.59 -1.37 -8.33
C GLY A 90 6.18 -0.03 -8.77
N GLY A 91 7.43 -0.01 -9.21
CA GLY A 91 8.09 1.21 -9.70
C GLY A 91 7.42 1.84 -10.93
N HIS A 92 6.72 1.05 -11.74
CA HIS A 92 5.95 1.57 -12.87
C HIS A 92 4.68 2.32 -12.45
N TYR A 93 4.16 2.06 -11.25
CA TYR A 93 2.97 2.74 -10.74
C TYR A 93 3.31 4.05 -10.00
N ALA A 94 4.48 4.10 -9.37
CA ALA A 94 4.90 5.26 -8.57
C ALA A 94 5.47 6.43 -9.40
N TRP A 95 5.96 6.18 -10.62
CA TRP A 95 6.72 7.17 -11.40
C TRP A 95 5.98 7.73 -12.64
N THR A 96 4.74 7.33 -12.92
CA THR A 96 4.08 7.70 -14.19
C THR A 96 3.48 9.11 -14.26
N GLU A 97 3.78 9.99 -13.32
CA GLU A 97 3.43 11.42 -13.41
C GLU A 97 4.69 12.24 -13.72
N GLY A 98 4.89 12.54 -15.00
CA GLY A 98 5.90 13.45 -15.54
C GLY A 98 5.38 14.10 -16.81
#